data_AF-A0A2K9MGB4-F1
#
_entry.id   AF-A0A2K9MGB4-F1
#
_cell.length_a   1.000
_cell.length_b   1.000
_cell.length_c   1.000
_cell.angle_alpha   90.00
_cell.angle_beta   90.00
_cell.angle_gamma   90.00
#
_symmetry.space_group_name_H-M   'P 1'
#
loop_
_entity.id
_entity.type
_entity.pdbx_description
1 polymer ?
#
loop_
_entity_poly.entity_id
_entity_poly.type
_entity_poly.pdbx_seq_one_letter_code
_entity_poly.pdbx_strand_id
1 'polypeptide(L)'
;MYVKITLVACAVAALSACNITPENYESAPVLAQSPMGPVTCQIYTREQVTWDRSINRPAAMDVRTADNICRMEGKRIMEGGTPNYAPVAQTAAPTGA
;
A
#
# COMPACT_ATOMS: atom_id res chain seq x y z
N MET A 1 35.32 2.32 -27.61
CA MET A 1 34.84 2.07 -26.23
C MET A 1 33.62 2.91 -25.87
N TYR A 2 33.54 4.17 -26.32
CA TYR A 2 32.41 5.09 -26.07
C TYR A 2 31.05 4.61 -26.60
N VAL A 3 30.97 4.07 -27.82
CA VAL A 3 29.68 3.56 -28.40
C VAL A 3 29.01 2.53 -27.51
N LYS A 4 29.77 1.66 -26.84
CA LYS A 4 29.22 0.65 -25.92
C LYS A 4 28.66 1.31 -24.65
N ILE A 5 29.30 2.36 -24.16
CA ILE A 5 28.85 3.11 -22.98
C ILE A 5 27.56 3.88 -23.31
N THR A 6 27.47 4.51 -24.48
CA THR A 6 26.25 5.23 -24.90
C THR A 6 25.06 4.28 -25.06
N LEU A 7 25.28 3.08 -25.60
CA LEU A 7 24.22 2.09 -25.82
C LEU A 7 23.70 1.52 -24.49
N VAL A 8 24.60 1.28 -23.53
CA VAL A 8 24.22 0.87 -22.16
C VAL A 8 23.47 1.99 -21.44
N ALA A 9 23.91 3.25 -21.56
CA ALA A 9 23.22 4.38 -20.93
C ALA A 9 21.79 4.56 -21.45
N CYS A 10 21.58 4.44 -22.77
CA CYS A 10 20.24 4.50 -23.36
C CYS A 10 19.34 3.34 -22.90
N ALA A 11 19.89 2.14 -22.75
CA ALA A 11 19.13 0.97 -22.29
C ALA A 11 18.68 1.14 -20.82
N VAL A 12 19.54 1.67 -19.93
CA VAL A 12 19.18 1.94 -18.53
C VAL A 12 18.16 3.07 -18.42
N ALA A 13 18.30 4.14 -19.22
CA ALA A 13 17.33 5.24 -19.24
C ALA A 13 15.94 4.79 -19.72
N ALA A 14 15.88 3.90 -20.72
CA ALA A 14 14.61 3.34 -21.20
C ALA A 14 13.88 2.50 -20.14
N LEU A 15 14.61 1.80 -19.27
CA LEU A 15 14.02 1.02 -18.17
C LEU A 15 13.52 1.90 -17.02
N SER A 16 14.12 3.06 -16.78
CA SER A 16 13.67 4.00 -15.74
C SER A 16 12.37 4.75 -16.08
N ALA A 17 11.88 4.67 -17.32
CA ALA A 17 10.62 5.28 -17.73
C ALA A 17 9.37 4.51 -17.25
N CYS A 18 9.52 3.26 -16.81
CA CYS A 18 8.45 2.51 -16.14
C CYS A 18 8.48 2.80 -14.64
N ASN A 19 8.05 4.00 -14.24
CA ASN A 19 7.94 4.38 -12.83
C ASN A 19 6.66 3.76 -12.23
N ILE A 20 6.80 2.60 -11.59
CA ILE A 20 5.71 1.95 -10.84
C ILE A 20 5.44 2.78 -9.58
N THR A 21 4.51 3.73 -9.66
CA THR A 21 4.07 4.52 -8.49
C THR A 21 3.09 3.69 -7.65
N PRO A 22 3.30 3.56 -6.32
CA PRO A 22 2.43 2.78 -5.45
C PRO A 22 0.95 3.21 -5.52
N GLU A 23 0.69 4.50 -5.69
CA GLU A 23 -0.66 5.09 -5.78
C GLU A 23 -1.56 4.38 -6.81
N ASN A 24 -0.99 3.92 -7.93
CA ASN A 24 -1.75 3.23 -8.99
C ASN A 24 -2.23 1.83 -8.60
N TYR A 25 -1.78 1.32 -7.45
CA TYR A 25 -2.11 -0.02 -6.97
C TYR A 25 -2.87 0.00 -5.63
N GLU A 26 -3.26 1.17 -5.14
CA GLU A 26 -4.01 1.30 -3.90
C GLU A 26 -5.34 0.52 -3.97
N SER A 27 -5.48 -0.50 -3.12
CA SER A 27 -6.77 -1.15 -2.89
C SER A 27 -7.66 -0.31 -1.97
N ALA A 28 -8.93 -0.70 -1.85
CA ALA A 28 -9.75 -0.21 -0.74
C ALA A 28 -9.03 -0.48 0.61
N PRO A 29 -9.04 0.49 1.56
CA PRO A 29 -8.39 0.30 2.85
C PRO A 29 -8.97 -0.88 3.63
N VAL A 30 -8.12 -1.53 4.43
CA VAL A 30 -8.46 -2.73 5.20
C VAL A 30 -8.24 -2.48 6.69
N LEU A 31 -9.07 -3.05 7.55
CA LEU A 31 -8.92 -3.02 9.00
C LEU A 31 -8.15 -4.25 9.48
N ALA A 32 -6.96 -4.01 10.03
CA ALA A 32 -6.20 -5.00 10.78
C ALA A 32 -6.49 -4.84 12.28
N GLN A 33 -6.81 -5.94 12.96
CA GLN A 33 -7.05 -5.93 14.41
C GLN A 33 -5.70 -6.00 15.15
N SER A 34 -5.57 -5.21 16.21
CA SER A 34 -4.43 -5.28 17.12
C SER A 34 -4.87 -5.16 18.58
N PRO A 35 -4.05 -5.60 19.55
CA PRO A 35 -4.37 -5.45 20.98
C PRO A 35 -4.57 -4.00 21.43
N MET A 36 -4.00 -3.03 20.72
CA MET A 36 -4.11 -1.60 21.03
C MET A 36 -5.29 -0.91 20.32
N GLY A 37 -6.05 -1.65 19.51
CA GLY A 37 -7.14 -1.14 18.69
C GLY A 37 -6.96 -1.42 17.20
N PRO A 38 -7.96 -1.09 16.36
CA PRO A 38 -7.90 -1.31 14.93
C PRO A 38 -6.84 -0.41 14.26
N VAL A 39 -6.16 -0.95 13.26
CA VAL A 39 -5.25 -0.23 12.37
C VAL A 39 -5.86 -0.25 10.98
N THR A 40 -6.02 0.92 10.36
CA THR A 40 -6.44 1.00 8.95
C THR A 40 -5.22 0.95 8.06
N CYS A 41 -5.18 -0.03 7.19
CA CYS A 41 -4.06 -0.38 6.34
C CYS A 41 -4.38 -0.08 4.87
N GLN A 42 -3.45 0.58 4.20
CA GLN A 42 -3.39 0.63 2.75
C GLN A 42 -2.61 -0.60 2.28
N ILE A 43 -3.29 -1.48 1.55
CA ILE A 43 -2.66 -2.61 0.87
C ILE A 43 -2.41 -2.17 -0.58
N TYR A 44 -1.16 -2.24 -1.01
CA TYR A 44 -0.78 -1.71 -2.32
C TYR A 44 -0.70 -2.78 -3.38
N THR A 45 -0.46 -4.05 -3.06
CA THR A 45 -0.50 -5.09 -4.09
C THR A 45 -0.97 -6.41 -3.49
N ARG A 46 -1.33 -7.35 -4.36
CA ARG A 46 -1.63 -8.74 -3.95
C ARG A 46 -0.43 -9.67 -4.05
N GLU A 47 0.73 -9.15 -4.44
CA GLU A 47 1.93 -9.94 -4.74
C GLU A 47 3.12 -9.60 -3.83
N GLN A 48 3.09 -8.42 -3.20
CA GLN A 48 4.12 -7.95 -2.27
C GLN A 48 3.53 -7.09 -1.15
N VAL A 49 4.08 -7.25 0.05
CA VAL A 49 3.63 -6.52 1.25
C VAL A 49 4.53 -5.34 1.61
N THR A 50 5.70 -5.22 0.99
CA THR A 50 6.73 -4.25 1.41
C THR A 50 6.22 -2.80 1.40
N TRP A 51 5.25 -2.52 0.53
CA TRP A 51 4.62 -1.21 0.38
C TRP A 51 3.44 -0.98 1.30
N ASP A 52 2.91 -1.99 1.98
CA ASP A 52 1.73 -1.85 2.85
C ASP A 52 2.04 -0.93 4.03
N ARG A 53 1.15 0.04 4.27
CA ARG A 53 1.33 1.09 5.27
C ARG A 53 0.06 1.37 6.06
N SER A 54 0.25 1.86 7.28
CA SER A 54 -0.84 2.37 8.11
C SER A 54 -1.28 3.76 7.65
N ILE A 55 -2.58 3.91 7.37
CA ILE A 55 -3.21 5.21 7.09
C ILE A 55 -3.96 5.76 8.31
N ASN A 56 -4.34 4.89 9.24
CA ASN A 56 -4.85 5.26 10.56
C ASN A 56 -4.40 4.23 11.59
N ARG A 57 -4.07 4.68 12.80
CA ARG A 57 -3.67 3.84 13.94
C ARG A 57 -4.00 4.54 15.26
N PRO A 58 -4.10 3.80 16.37
CA PRO A 58 -4.20 4.39 17.70
C PRO A 58 -3.05 5.36 17.98
N ALA A 59 -3.34 6.49 18.62
CA ALA A 59 -2.35 7.55 18.88
C ALA A 59 -1.13 7.07 19.71
N ALA A 60 -1.34 6.07 20.58
CA ALA A 60 -0.28 5.46 21.38
C ALA A 60 0.60 4.47 20.59
N MET A 61 0.23 4.13 19.34
CA MET A 61 0.94 3.17 18.50
C MET A 61 1.92 3.90 17.58
N ASP A 62 3.18 3.46 17.58
CA ASP A 62 4.19 3.96 16.66
C ASP A 62 3.91 3.57 15.20
N VAL A 63 4.33 4.43 14.25
CA VAL A 63 4.19 4.21 12.81
C VAL A 63 4.73 2.86 12.40
N ARG A 64 5.95 2.53 12.84
CA ARG A 64 6.65 1.32 12.41
C ARG A 64 5.91 0.07 12.87
N THR A 65 5.33 0.13 14.07
CA THR A 65 4.54 -0.97 14.61
C THR A 65 3.26 -1.17 13.80
N ALA A 66 2.55 -0.08 13.49
CA ALA A 66 1.34 -0.14 12.69
C ALA A 66 1.60 -0.60 11.24
N ASP A 67 2.68 -0.14 10.63
CA ASP A 67 3.08 -0.58 9.28
C ASP A 67 3.40 -2.08 9.27
N ASN A 68 4.08 -2.58 10.30
CA ASN A 68 4.33 -4.03 10.41
C ASN A 68 3.03 -4.82 10.56
N ILE A 69 2.04 -4.29 11.29
CA ILE A 69 0.69 -4.88 11.36
C ILE A 69 0.05 -4.92 9.96
N CYS A 70 0.15 -3.83 9.19
CA CYS A 70 -0.37 -3.79 7.83
C CYS A 70 0.32 -4.77 6.88
N ARG A 71 1.64 -4.96 7.00
CA ARG A 71 2.38 -5.97 6.24
C ARG A 71 1.96 -7.40 6.59
N MET A 72 1.72 -7.67 7.88
CA MET A 72 1.22 -8.97 8.32
C MET A 72 -0.19 -9.24 7.78
N GLU A 73 -1.05 -8.21 7.76
CA GLU A 73 -2.39 -8.32 7.19
C GLU A 73 -2.36 -8.52 5.68
N GLY A 74 -1.51 -7.78 4.96
CA GLY A 74 -1.25 -7.99 3.54
C GLY A 74 -0.80 -9.42 3.25
N LYS A 75 0.14 -9.96 4.04
CA LYS A 75 0.60 -11.35 3.92
C LYS A 75 -0.54 -12.34 4.13
N ARG A 76 -1.37 -12.14 5.15
CA ARG A 76 -2.54 -12.99 5.42
C ARG A 76 -3.52 -13.00 4.24
N ILE A 77 -3.75 -11.84 3.62
CA ILE A 77 -4.62 -11.71 2.43
C ILE A 77 -4.00 -12.45 1.23
N MET A 78 -2.69 -12.30 1.01
CA MET A 78 -1.97 -13.04 -0.03
C MET A 78 -2.10 -14.56 0.13
N GLU A 79 -2.13 -15.04 1.37
CA GLU A 79 -2.30 -16.46 1.71
C GLU A 79 -3.76 -16.94 1.62
N GLY A 80 -4.66 -16.13 1.05
CA GLY A 80 -6.07 -16.48 0.82
C GLY A 80 -7.04 -15.93 1.88
N GLY A 81 -6.55 -15.10 2.80
CA GLY A 81 -7.39 -14.43 3.77
C GLY A 81 -8.35 -13.42 3.13
N THR A 82 -9.62 -13.45 3.52
CA THR A 82 -10.59 -12.43 3.06
C THR A 82 -10.28 -11.07 3.72
N PRO A 83 -10.09 -9.99 2.95
CA PRO A 83 -9.85 -8.65 3.52
C PRO A 83 -11.08 -8.14 4.26
N ASN A 84 -10.87 -7.54 5.44
CA ASN A 84 -11.90 -6.79 6.14
C ASN A 84 -11.81 -5.32 5.73
N TYR A 85 -12.53 -4.92 4.69
CA TYR A 85 -12.45 -3.54 4.21
C TYR A 85 -12.95 -2.55 5.26
N ALA A 86 -12.19 -1.47 5.45
CA ALA A 86 -12.64 -0.37 6.29
C ALA A 86 -13.95 0.19 5.72
N PRO A 87 -14.93 0.52 6.58
CA PRO A 87 -16.11 1.19 6.10
C PRO A 87 -15.65 2.47 5.42
N VAL A 88 -15.99 2.62 4.13
CA VAL A 88 -15.88 3.93 3.50
C VAL A 88 -16.65 4.87 4.40
N ALA A 89 -16.00 5.91 4.92
CA ALA A 89 -16.75 7.06 5.37
C ALA A 89 -17.62 7.40 4.17
N GLN A 90 -18.94 7.19 4.30
CA GLN A 90 -19.89 7.63 3.31
C GLN A 90 -19.67 9.15 3.25
N THR A 91 -18.82 9.60 2.32
CA THR A 91 -18.79 10.99 1.92
C THR A 91 -20.23 11.32 1.63
N ALA A 92 -20.78 12.22 2.44
CA ALA A 92 -22.15 12.66 2.41
C ALA A 92 -22.64 12.67 0.96
N ALA A 93 -23.71 11.93 0.69
CA ALA A 93 -24.45 12.09 -0.54
C ALA A 93 -24.62 13.60 -0.81
N PRO A 94 -24.48 14.07 -2.07
CA PRO A 94 -24.79 15.47 -2.36
C PRO A 94 -26.24 15.69 -1.94
N THR A 95 -26.44 16.40 -0.83
CA THR A 95 -27.74 16.97 -0.51
C THR A 95 -28.04 17.91 -1.67
N GLY A 96 -28.97 17.48 -2.53
CA GLY A 96 -29.47 18.30 -3.62
C GLY A 96 -29.92 19.65 -3.08
N ALA A 97 -29.50 20.69 -3.78
CA ALA A 97 -30.06 22.03 -3.75
C ALA A 97 -29.98 22.60 -5.17
#